data_AF-A0A1V5P8Z6-F1
#
_entry.id   AF-A0A1V5P8Z6-F1
#
_cell.length_a   1.000
_cell.length_b   1.000
_cell.length_c   1.000
_cell.angle_alpha   90.00
_cell.angle_beta   90.00
_cell.angle_gamma   90.00
#
_symmetry.space_group_name_H-M   'P 1'
#
loop_
_entity.id
_entity.type
_entity.pdbx_description
1 polymer ?
#
loop_
_entity_poly.entity_id
_entity_poly.type
_entity_poly.pdbx_seq_one_letter_code
_entity_poly.pdbx_strand_id
1 'polypeptide(L)'
;MSDNMPVQNTEKRHTLAWGVVLVCIGLWMLVSNLTDWDLDLAFLPGLGLLFLVWGCTTRKLGLLIPGGILSGIGLGALLLEGPFSGLEGDTESGVFLLSFALGWGLITLTSALFVRKVVWWPLIPGGIMAFIGALQLIGGPALEVLAYLGQGWPIVLIAVGLYLILWRKGLQE
;
A
#
# COMPACT_ATOMS: atom_id res chain seq x y z
N MET A 1 -30.16 21.99 -36.93
CA MET A 1 -28.70 22.14 -36.71
C MET A 1 -28.33 21.21 -35.57
N SER A 2 -28.03 19.93 -35.86
CA SER A 2 -27.69 18.93 -34.85
C SER A 2 -26.21 19.05 -34.47
N ASP A 3 -25.97 19.30 -33.19
CA ASP A 3 -24.66 19.37 -32.58
C ASP A 3 -24.07 17.95 -32.47
N ASN A 4 -23.14 17.62 -33.37
CA ASN A 4 -22.42 16.35 -33.36
C ASN A 4 -21.22 16.45 -32.41
N MET A 5 -21.46 16.21 -31.13
CA MET A 5 -20.39 16.01 -30.14
C MET A 5 -19.72 14.65 -30.36
N PRO A 6 -18.39 14.55 -30.51
CA PRO A 6 -17.70 13.27 -30.70
C PRO A 6 -17.57 12.50 -29.38
N VAL A 7 -18.50 11.57 -29.11
CA VAL A 7 -18.51 10.70 -27.92
C VAL A 7 -17.77 9.37 -28.17
N GLN A 8 -16.48 9.39 -28.56
CA GLN A 8 -15.78 8.15 -28.97
C GLN A 8 -14.40 7.85 -28.37
N ASN A 9 -13.94 8.54 -27.32
CA ASN A 9 -12.57 8.33 -26.81
C ASN A 9 -12.44 7.64 -25.44
N THR A 10 -13.54 7.30 -24.77
CA THR A 10 -13.49 6.70 -23.42
C THR A 10 -13.41 5.17 -23.44
N GLU A 11 -14.09 4.49 -24.37
CA GLU A 11 -14.11 3.01 -24.41
C GLU A 11 -12.78 2.38 -24.82
N LYS A 12 -12.12 2.89 -25.87
CA LYS A 12 -10.86 2.31 -26.40
C LYS A 12 -9.73 2.27 -25.38
N ARG A 13 -9.69 3.24 -24.46
CA ARG A 13 -8.68 3.31 -23.41
C ARG A 13 -8.92 2.31 -22.28
N HIS A 14 -10.16 1.89 -22.06
CA HIS A 14 -10.50 0.91 -21.04
C HIS A 14 -10.15 -0.50 -21.51
N THR A 15 -10.48 -0.84 -22.76
CA THR A 15 -10.16 -2.14 -23.37
C THR A 15 -8.66 -2.38 -23.55
N LEU A 16 -7.87 -1.35 -23.86
CA LEU A 16 -6.40 -1.45 -23.91
C LEU A 16 -5.78 -1.72 -22.53
N ALA A 17 -6.33 -1.14 -21.45
CA ALA A 17 -5.84 -1.39 -20.10
C ALA A 17 -6.09 -2.86 -19.69
N TRP A 18 -7.28 -3.39 -19.99
CA TRP A 18 -7.61 -4.80 -19.76
C TRP A 18 -6.75 -5.75 -20.61
N GLY A 19 -6.51 -5.40 -21.88
CA GLY A 19 -5.64 -6.19 -22.75
C GLY A 19 -4.20 -6.31 -22.22
N VAL A 20 -3.64 -5.22 -21.69
CA VAL A 20 -2.29 -5.24 -21.12
C VAL A 20 -2.23 -6.03 -19.83
N VAL A 21 -3.23 -5.89 -18.94
CA VAL A 21 -3.31 -6.70 -17.72
C VAL A 21 -3.32 -8.19 -18.07
N LEU A 22 -4.10 -8.60 -19.07
CA LEU A 22 -4.16 -9.98 -19.54
C LEU A 22 -2.84 -10.45 -20.18
N VAL A 23 -2.18 -9.61 -20.98
CA VAL A 23 -0.87 -9.95 -21.58
C VAL A 23 0.18 -10.14 -20.49
N CYS A 24 0.19 -9.28 -19.47
CA CYS A 24 1.16 -9.39 -18.39
C CYS A 24 0.88 -10.58 -17.47
N ILE A 25 -0.38 -10.88 -17.17
CA ILE A 25 -0.77 -12.10 -16.44
C ILE A 25 -0.37 -13.34 -17.27
N GLY A 26 -0.65 -13.35 -18.57
CA GLY A 26 -0.29 -14.45 -19.46
C GLY A 26 1.22 -14.66 -19.59
N LEU A 27 2.00 -13.58 -19.74
CA LEU A 27 3.46 -13.64 -19.72
C LEU A 27 3.99 -14.14 -18.38
N TRP A 28 3.36 -13.73 -17.27
CA TRP A 28 3.73 -14.21 -15.94
C TRP A 28 3.52 -15.71 -15.80
N MET A 29 2.34 -16.21 -16.16
CA MET A 29 2.02 -17.65 -16.10
C MET A 29 2.93 -18.47 -17.02
N LEU A 30 3.35 -17.90 -18.15
CA LEU A 30 4.29 -18.55 -19.05
C LEU A 30 5.68 -18.70 -18.42
N VAL A 31 6.17 -17.64 -17.75
CA VAL A 31 7.49 -17.64 -17.09
C VAL A 31 7.49 -18.52 -15.84
N SER A 32 6.40 -18.51 -15.05
CA SER A 32 6.26 -19.38 -13.89
C SER A 32 6.17 -20.85 -14.27
N ASN A 33 5.58 -21.18 -15.42
CA ASN A 33 5.50 -22.56 -15.89
C ASN A 33 6.81 -23.08 -16.50
N LEU A 34 7.68 -22.18 -17.00
CA LEU A 34 8.95 -22.55 -17.64
C LEU A 34 10.13 -22.69 -16.67
N THR A 35 10.02 -22.19 -15.43
CA THR A 35 11.14 -22.12 -14.50
C THR A 35 10.72 -22.79 -13.18
N ASP A 36 11.31 -23.94 -12.83
CA ASP A 36 11.13 -24.65 -11.54
C ASP A 36 11.67 -23.86 -10.31
N TRP A 37 11.82 -22.54 -10.43
CA TRP A 37 12.17 -21.66 -9.32
C TRP A 37 10.90 -21.25 -8.56
N ASP A 38 11.04 -20.92 -7.28
CA ASP A 38 9.98 -20.37 -6.40
C ASP A 38 9.52 -18.96 -6.85
N LEU A 39 9.07 -18.87 -8.10
CA LEU A 39 8.55 -17.67 -8.75
C LEU A 39 7.17 -17.29 -8.22
N ASP A 40 6.49 -18.19 -7.50
CA ASP A 40 5.23 -17.90 -6.83
C ASP A 40 5.39 -16.75 -5.84
N LEU A 41 6.52 -16.70 -5.12
CA LEU A 41 6.82 -15.60 -4.21
C LEU A 41 7.13 -14.29 -4.94
N ALA A 42 7.76 -14.38 -6.11
CA ALA A 42 8.06 -13.22 -6.96
C ALA A 42 6.84 -12.65 -7.68
N PHE A 43 5.71 -13.38 -7.74
CA PHE A 43 4.48 -12.96 -8.42
C PHE A 43 3.91 -11.67 -7.87
N LEU A 44 3.74 -11.59 -6.56
CA LEU A 44 3.14 -10.45 -5.90
C LEU A 44 3.96 -9.15 -6.09
N PRO A 45 5.29 -9.13 -5.85
CA PRO A 45 6.10 -7.94 -6.11
C PRO A 45 6.22 -7.63 -7.62
N GLY A 46 6.26 -8.64 -8.48
CA GLY A 46 6.28 -8.46 -9.93
C GLY A 46 5.02 -7.79 -10.47
N LEU A 47 3.84 -8.20 -9.97
CA LEU A 47 2.57 -7.56 -10.29
C LEU A 47 2.51 -6.12 -9.76
N GLY A 48 3.03 -5.88 -8.55
CA GLY A 48 3.13 -4.53 -7.99
C GLY A 48 4.01 -3.60 -8.84
N LEU A 49 5.18 -4.08 -9.26
CA LEU A 49 6.09 -3.34 -10.15
C LEU A 49 5.44 -3.07 -11.50
N LEU A 50 4.73 -4.03 -12.07
CA LEU A 50 3.99 -3.84 -13.30
C LEU A 50 2.96 -2.71 -13.16
N PHE A 51 2.14 -2.74 -12.10
CA PHE A 51 1.16 -1.69 -11.84
C PHE A 51 1.80 -0.33 -11.59
N LEU A 52 2.95 -0.28 -10.92
CA LEU A 52 3.74 0.95 -10.73
C LEU A 52 4.25 1.49 -12.07
N VAL A 53 4.96 0.67 -12.85
CA VAL A 53 5.51 1.09 -14.16
C VAL A 53 4.40 1.53 -15.11
N TRP A 54 3.29 0.79 -15.13
CA TRP A 54 2.12 1.13 -15.92
C TRP A 54 1.45 2.41 -15.42
N GLY A 55 1.33 2.59 -14.10
CA GLY A 55 0.81 3.79 -13.46
C GLY A 55 1.68 5.03 -13.72
N CYS A 56 3.01 4.89 -13.72
CA CYS A 56 3.98 5.92 -14.11
C CYS A 56 3.78 6.34 -15.57
N THR A 57 3.69 5.34 -16.46
CA THR A 57 3.59 5.55 -17.91
C THR A 57 2.26 6.21 -18.29
N THR A 58 1.16 5.74 -17.69
CA THR A 58 -0.18 6.28 -17.95
C THR A 58 -0.50 7.52 -17.12
N ARG A 59 0.35 7.88 -16.15
CA ARG A 59 0.16 8.96 -15.18
C ARG A 59 -1.19 8.91 -14.46
N LYS A 60 -1.68 7.69 -14.18
CA LYS A 60 -2.97 7.46 -13.52
C LYS A 60 -2.77 7.05 -12.07
N LEU A 61 -3.28 7.88 -11.17
CA LEU A 61 -3.25 7.64 -9.72
C LEU A 61 -3.85 6.29 -9.31
N GLY A 62 -4.93 5.87 -9.96
CA GLY A 62 -5.62 4.62 -9.63
C GLY A 62 -4.78 3.35 -9.81
N LEU A 63 -3.69 3.40 -10.60
CA LEU A 63 -2.79 2.27 -10.81
C LEU A 63 -1.56 2.31 -9.90
N LEU A 64 -1.16 3.52 -9.48
CA LEU A 64 -0.04 3.71 -8.56
C LEU A 64 -0.34 3.20 -7.15
N ILE A 65 -1.59 3.34 -6.70
CA ILE A 65 -2.03 2.87 -5.38
C ILE A 65 -1.89 1.34 -5.25
N PRO A 66 -2.54 0.51 -6.08
CA PRO A 66 -2.38 -0.93 -6.00
C PRO A 66 -0.94 -1.37 -6.30
N GLY A 67 -0.23 -0.67 -7.19
CA GLY A 67 1.19 -0.95 -7.45
C GLY A 67 2.07 -0.78 -6.22
N GLY A 68 1.94 0.33 -5.49
CA GLY A 68 2.71 0.57 -4.26
C GLY A 68 2.37 -0.42 -3.14
N ILE A 69 1.08 -0.75 -2.95
CA ILE A 69 0.64 -1.73 -1.95
C ILE A 69 1.18 -3.12 -2.28
N LEU A 70 0.98 -3.60 -3.52
CA LEU A 70 1.43 -4.92 -3.95
C LEU A 70 2.96 -5.02 -3.92
N SER A 71 3.68 -3.98 -4.32
CA SER A 71 5.13 -3.94 -4.21
C SER A 71 5.60 -3.93 -2.76
N GLY A 72 4.93 -3.24 -1.86
CA GLY A 72 5.28 -3.25 -0.43
C GLY A 72 5.08 -4.63 0.22
N ILE A 73 3.94 -5.26 -0.02
CA ILE A 73 3.64 -6.61 0.49
C ILE A 73 4.59 -7.64 -0.15
N GLY A 74 4.76 -7.57 -1.47
CA GLY A 74 5.66 -8.46 -2.19
C GLY A 74 7.12 -8.31 -1.78
N LEU A 75 7.58 -7.09 -1.50
CA LEU A 75 8.91 -6.85 -0.95
C LEU A 75 9.04 -7.45 0.44
N GLY A 76 8.05 -7.27 1.32
CA GLY A 76 8.05 -7.87 2.66
C GLY A 76 8.13 -9.39 2.61
N ALA A 77 7.32 -10.02 1.75
CA ALA A 77 7.33 -11.47 1.56
C ALA A 77 8.68 -11.97 1.03
N LEU A 78 9.26 -11.31 0.02
CA LEU A 78 10.59 -11.65 -0.50
C LEU A 78 11.70 -11.53 0.56
N LEU A 79 11.63 -10.50 1.41
CA LEU A 79 12.61 -10.31 2.48
C LEU A 79 12.49 -11.40 3.53
N LEU A 80 11.26 -11.73 3.95
CA LEU A 80 11.01 -12.73 4.99
C LEU A 80 11.26 -14.16 4.53
N GLU A 81 10.93 -14.54 3.30
CA GLU A 81 11.21 -15.91 2.84
C GLU A 81 12.65 -16.08 2.31
N GLY A 82 13.31 -14.97 1.94
CA GLY A 82 14.69 -14.97 1.48
C GLY A 82 15.70 -14.69 2.60
N PRO A 83 16.33 -13.49 2.60
CA PRO A 83 17.46 -13.16 3.47
C PRO A 83 17.12 -13.14 4.96
N PHE A 84 15.85 -12.95 5.33
CA PHE A 84 15.40 -12.81 6.71
C PHE A 84 14.50 -13.97 7.19
N SER A 85 14.60 -15.13 6.55
CA SER A 85 13.81 -16.35 6.89
C SER A 85 14.07 -16.95 8.26
N GLY A 86 15.14 -16.53 8.94
CA GLY A 86 15.41 -16.91 10.33
C GLY A 86 14.88 -15.93 11.37
N LEU A 87 14.17 -14.86 10.97
CA LEU A 87 13.56 -13.93 11.92
C LEU A 87 12.25 -14.52 12.47
N GLU A 88 12.04 -14.38 13.77
CA GLU A 88 10.81 -14.85 14.42
C GLU A 88 10.18 -13.72 15.27
N GLY A 89 8.86 -13.78 15.39
CA GLY A 89 8.09 -12.94 16.29
C GLY A 89 8.09 -11.46 15.91
N ASP A 90 8.48 -10.61 16.85
CA ASP A 90 8.38 -9.17 16.71
C ASP A 90 9.24 -8.65 15.54
N THR A 91 10.48 -9.11 15.41
CA THR A 91 11.40 -8.64 14.36
C THR A 91 10.89 -8.97 12.96
N GLU A 92 10.27 -10.14 12.78
CA GLU A 92 9.66 -10.58 11.51
C GLU A 92 8.56 -9.57 11.07
N SER A 93 7.62 -9.30 11.98
CA SER A 93 6.54 -8.34 11.73
C SER A 93 7.08 -6.93 11.49
N GLY A 94 8.17 -6.54 12.15
CA GLY A 94 8.85 -5.26 11.96
C GLY A 94 9.41 -5.08 10.55
N VAL A 95 10.13 -6.08 10.03
CA VAL A 95 10.66 -6.07 8.64
C VAL A 95 9.51 -6.01 7.63
N PHE A 96 8.43 -6.76 7.86
CA PHE A 96 7.25 -6.70 7.00
C PHE A 96 6.60 -5.31 7.00
N LEU A 97 6.37 -4.72 8.19
CA LEU A 97 5.77 -3.39 8.36
C LEU A 97 6.61 -2.30 7.69
N LEU A 98 7.94 -2.36 7.79
CA LEU A 98 8.84 -1.42 7.11
C LEU A 98 8.77 -1.58 5.58
N SER A 99 8.79 -2.82 5.09
CA SER A 99 8.69 -3.10 3.66
C SER A 99 7.35 -2.62 3.09
N PHE A 100 6.28 -2.80 3.86
CA PHE A 100 4.97 -2.29 3.50
C PHE A 100 4.94 -0.76 3.53
N ALA A 101 5.50 -0.13 4.56
CA ALA A 101 5.63 1.33 4.66
C ALA A 101 6.39 1.93 3.46
N LEU A 102 7.44 1.25 2.97
CA LEU A 102 8.13 1.67 1.74
C LEU A 102 7.20 1.65 0.53
N GLY A 103 6.37 0.62 0.38
CA GLY A 103 5.34 0.54 -0.68
C GLY A 103 4.38 1.73 -0.64
N TRP A 104 3.94 2.14 0.55
CA TRP A 104 3.10 3.31 0.77
C TRP A 104 3.80 4.64 0.46
N GLY A 105 5.06 4.78 0.87
CA GLY A 105 5.91 5.91 0.50
C GLY A 105 6.11 6.03 -1.01
N LEU A 106 6.26 4.88 -1.69
CA LEU A 106 6.42 4.79 -3.13
C LEU A 106 5.22 5.36 -3.89
N ILE A 107 4.00 5.22 -3.37
CA ILE A 107 2.79 5.81 -3.97
C ILE A 107 2.95 7.33 -4.02
N THR A 108 3.34 7.94 -2.90
CA THR A 108 3.50 9.40 -2.81
C THR A 108 4.64 9.89 -3.70
N LEU A 109 5.79 9.21 -3.65
CA LEU A 109 6.97 9.52 -4.44
C LEU A 109 6.67 9.47 -5.95
N THR A 110 6.05 8.38 -6.38
CA THR A 110 5.71 8.15 -7.79
C THR A 110 4.62 9.11 -8.26
N SER A 111 3.65 9.40 -7.41
CA SER A 111 2.61 10.41 -7.70
C SER A 111 3.20 11.82 -7.85
N ALA A 112 4.14 12.21 -6.98
CA ALA A 112 4.81 13.49 -7.03
C ALA A 112 5.67 13.63 -8.30
N LEU A 113 6.46 12.60 -8.63
CA LEU A 113 7.38 12.59 -9.77
C LEU A 113 6.65 12.54 -11.13
N PHE A 114 5.67 11.65 -11.29
CA PHE A 114 5.10 11.34 -12.61
C PHE A 114 3.75 12.02 -12.87
N VAL A 115 2.93 12.22 -11.84
CA VAL A 115 1.57 12.76 -11.99
C VAL A 115 1.51 14.26 -11.69
N ARG A 116 2.58 14.86 -11.15
CA ARG A 116 2.65 16.27 -10.71
C ARG A 116 1.54 16.66 -9.71
N LYS A 117 0.93 15.67 -9.07
CA LYS A 117 -0.06 15.83 -8.00
C LYS A 117 0.47 15.05 -6.82
N VAL A 118 0.86 15.76 -5.77
CA VAL A 118 1.37 15.11 -4.56
C VAL A 118 0.17 14.60 -3.77
N VAL A 119 0.14 13.30 -3.54
CA VAL A 119 -0.92 12.63 -2.80
C VAL A 119 -0.34 12.31 -1.44
N TRP A 120 -0.71 13.09 -0.43
CA TRP A 120 -0.09 13.05 0.90
C TRP A 120 -0.70 12.02 1.84
N TRP A 121 -1.94 11.58 1.57
CA TRP A 121 -2.63 10.62 2.43
C TRP A 121 -1.85 9.31 2.67
N PRO A 122 -1.06 8.74 1.73
CA PRO A 122 -0.32 7.50 1.94
C PRO A 122 0.84 7.63 2.95
N LEU A 123 1.36 8.85 3.15
CA LEU A 123 2.43 9.11 4.12
C LEU A 123 1.97 8.93 5.57
N ILE A 124 0.69 9.14 5.86
CA ILE A 124 0.17 8.97 7.22
C ILE A 124 0.23 7.49 7.65
N PRO A 125 -0.47 6.54 6.96
CA PRO A 125 -0.36 5.13 7.30
C PRO A 125 1.06 4.60 7.06
N GLY A 126 1.73 4.99 5.98
CA GLY A 126 3.13 4.64 5.72
C GLY A 126 4.06 5.04 6.85
N GLY A 127 3.91 6.25 7.37
CA GLY A 127 4.69 6.77 8.51
C GLY A 127 4.38 6.04 9.81
N ILE A 128 3.11 5.75 10.09
CA ILE A 128 2.71 4.97 11.28
C ILE A 128 3.30 3.56 11.20
N MET A 129 3.20 2.89 10.06
CA MET A 129 3.77 1.56 9.85
C MET A 129 5.29 1.57 9.94
N ALA A 130 5.94 2.60 9.38
CA ALA A 130 7.38 2.78 9.50
C ALA A 130 7.81 2.94 10.96
N PHE A 131 7.07 3.75 11.72
CA PHE A 131 7.34 4.01 13.13
C PHE A 131 7.15 2.74 13.97
N ILE A 132 6.02 2.05 13.82
CA ILE A 132 5.72 0.80 14.53
C ILE A 132 6.75 -0.28 14.16
N GLY A 133 7.00 -0.49 12.87
CA GLY A 133 7.97 -1.48 12.39
C GLY A 133 9.38 -1.20 12.90
N ALA A 134 9.80 0.07 12.94
CA ALA A 134 11.09 0.46 13.51
C ALA A 134 11.17 0.17 15.02
N LEU A 135 10.12 0.48 15.79
CA LEU A 135 10.06 0.14 17.22
C LEU A 135 10.16 -1.37 17.43
N GLN A 136 9.51 -2.14 16.57
CA GLN A 136 9.53 -3.60 16.60
C GLN A 136 10.94 -4.17 16.37
N LEU A 137 11.73 -3.55 15.49
CA LEU A 137 13.12 -3.95 15.25
C LEU A 137 14.07 -3.56 16.39
N ILE A 138 13.79 -2.47 17.12
CA ILE A 138 14.61 -2.05 18.27
C ILE A 138 14.42 -3.01 19.45
N GLY A 139 13.20 -3.52 19.63
CA GLY A 139 12.85 -4.50 20.66
C GLY A 139 12.88 -3.93 22.09
N GLY A 140 12.58 -4.81 23.06
CA GLY A 140 12.65 -4.52 24.50
C GLY A 140 11.78 -3.33 24.95
N PRO A 141 12.37 -2.24 25.49
CA PRO A 141 11.62 -1.10 26.03
C PRO A 141 10.76 -0.36 24.99
N ALA A 142 11.12 -0.44 23.70
CA ALA A 142 10.33 0.13 22.62
C ALA A 142 8.95 -0.51 22.50
N LEU A 143 8.85 -1.81 22.77
CA LEU A 143 7.61 -2.58 22.72
C LEU A 143 6.69 -2.25 23.91
N GLU A 144 7.27 -2.02 25.10
CA GLU A 144 6.51 -1.54 26.25
C GLU A 144 5.86 -0.17 25.96
N VAL A 145 6.62 0.77 25.41
CA VAL A 145 6.08 2.09 25.03
C VAL A 145 4.97 1.94 23.99
N LEU A 146 5.13 1.04 23.02
CA LEU A 146 4.11 0.76 22.01
C LEU A 146 2.84 0.15 22.63
N ALA A 147 2.98 -0.76 23.60
CA ALA A 147 1.86 -1.36 24.32
C ALA A 147 1.09 -0.31 25.14
N TYR A 148 1.80 0.57 25.86
CA TYR A 148 1.20 1.69 26.59
C TYR A 148 0.46 2.66 25.65
N LEU A 149 1.04 2.98 24.50
CA LEU A 149 0.39 3.80 23.47
C LEU A 149 -0.87 3.13 22.92
N GLY A 150 -0.81 1.83 22.63
CA GLY A 150 -1.96 1.05 22.15
C GLY A 150 -3.13 1.04 23.15
N GLN A 151 -2.82 1.01 24.45
CA GLN A 151 -3.84 1.03 25.51
C GLN A 151 -4.46 2.42 25.74
N GLY A 152 -3.85 3.49 25.21
CA GLY A 152 -4.38 4.84 25.29
C GLY A 152 -5.61 5.09 24.40
N TRP A 153 -5.72 4.40 23.27
CA TRP A 153 -6.81 4.61 22.29
C TRP A 153 -8.22 4.42 22.87
N PRO A 154 -8.51 3.33 23.61
CA PRO A 154 -9.80 3.16 24.28
C PRO A 154 -10.15 4.32 25.21
N ILE A 155 -9.18 4.85 25.95
CA ILE A 155 -9.40 5.97 26.88
C ILE A 155 -9.75 7.24 26.09
N VAL A 156 -9.02 7.52 25.01
CA VAL A 156 -9.31 8.65 24.12
C VAL A 156 -10.70 8.51 23.50
N LEU A 157 -11.06 7.31 23.03
CA LEU A 157 -12.39 7.04 22.46
C LEU A 157 -13.51 7.22 23.50
N ILE A 158 -13.31 6.77 24.73
CA ILE A 158 -14.25 6.97 25.84
C ILE A 158 -14.40 8.47 26.13
N ALA A 159 -13.29 9.21 26.24
CA ALA A 159 -13.31 10.65 26.51
C ALA A 159 -14.02 11.44 25.39
N VAL A 160 -13.70 11.14 24.13
CA VAL A 160 -14.36 11.76 22.95
C VAL A 160 -15.84 11.38 22.90
N GLY A 161 -16.19 10.13 23.21
CA GLY A 161 -17.58 9.68 23.27
C GLY A 161 -18.38 10.43 24.34
N LEU A 162 -17.83 10.55 25.56
CA LEU A 162 -18.45 11.35 26.63
C LEU A 162 -18.58 12.82 26.25
N TYR A 163 -17.54 13.40 25.65
CA TYR A 163 -17.55 14.77 25.17
C TYR A 163 -18.65 15.03 24.14
N LEU A 164 -18.81 14.16 23.15
CA LEU A 164 -19.88 14.25 22.14
C LEU A 164 -21.28 14.14 22.76
N ILE A 165 -21.47 13.27 23.75
CA ILE A 165 -22.76 13.11 24.45
C ILE A 165 -23.11 14.38 25.23
N LEU A 166 -22.15 14.93 25.97
CA LEU A 166 -22.35 16.14 26.77
C LEU A 166 -22.56 17.38 25.90
N TRP A 167 -21.80 17.51 24.80
CA TRP A 167 -21.99 18.57 23.81
C TRP A 167 -23.41 18.54 23.21
N ARG A 168 -23.92 17.34 22.87
CA ARG A 168 -25.25 17.20 22.28
C ARG A 168 -26.37 17.57 23.25
N LYS A 169 -26.20 17.31 24.55
CA LYS A 169 -27.18 17.71 25.58
C LYS A 169 -27.21 19.21 25.82
N GLY A 170 -26.08 19.90 25.74
CA GLY A 170 -26.01 21.36 25.91
C GLY A 170 -26.61 22.20 24.77
N LEU A 171 -27.01 21.57 23.65
CA LEU A 171 -27.66 22.25 22.52
C LEU A 171 -29.19 22.10 22.51
N GLN A 172 -29.77 21.38 23.49
CA GLN A 172 -31.22 21.16 23.59
C GLN A 172 -31.88 21.88 24.78
N GLU A 173 -31.13 22.70 25.51
CA GLU A 173 -31.64 23.70 26.46
C GLU A 173 -31.54 25.10 25.85
#